data_AF-A0A2G8L4M5-F1
#
_entry.id   AF-A0A2G8L4M5-F1
#
_cell.length_a   1.000
_cell.length_b   1.000
_cell.length_c   1.000
_cell.angle_alpha   90.00
_cell.angle_beta   90.00
_cell.angle_gamma   90.00
#
_symmetry.space_group_name_H-M   'P 1'
#
loop_
_entity.id
_entity.type
_entity.pdbx_description
1 polymer ?
#
loop_
_entity_poly.entity_id
_entity_poly.type
_entity_poly.pdbx_seq_one_letter_code
_entity_poly.pdbx_strand_id
1 'polypeptide(L)'
;MCSESLIEKKECKKLLAYFEVPAKKSKGFLKSDTPFSSLVHHLREAGKVSSDDINYLMTACSDKGLSKLMVVLTLYQQAQDSKFTKTVLKDQLKALEDKRQELYHKLTESEDEKHQLTGRLKTTEEERQQLTDRLNKIDEERQQLKDTLKATEDERQQFKDALKATEEERQQLTGRLKTTEEERQQLKDTLKATVEGRLQQQKEELEEAKSSLRATKNELVKSQLEYATEPMALQEVLEQTREALNQQELVMPLSYFPRLGDDLERSIAQCDDAYSGRVVTGPSKDYYGIVTG
;
A
#
# COMPACT_ATOMS: atom_id res chain seq x y z
N MET A 1 -69.22 97.74 -69.99
CA MET A 1 -69.53 96.32 -70.26
C MET A 1 -68.23 95.55 -70.12
N CYS A 2 -68.03 94.85 -69.01
CA CYS A 2 -66.86 94.01 -68.83
C CYS A 2 -67.05 92.76 -69.68
N SER A 3 -66.10 92.48 -70.58
CA SER A 3 -66.02 91.22 -71.30
C SER A 3 -66.04 90.08 -70.28
N GLU A 4 -66.96 89.13 -70.42
CA GLU A 4 -66.94 87.94 -69.56
C GLU A 4 -65.64 87.19 -69.85
N SER A 5 -64.70 87.25 -68.90
CA SER A 5 -63.45 86.50 -68.97
C SER A 5 -63.78 85.01 -69.06
N LEU A 6 -63.54 84.42 -70.22
CA LEU A 6 -63.69 82.99 -70.44
C LEU A 6 -62.57 82.27 -69.67
N ILE A 7 -62.94 81.32 -68.82
CA ILE A 7 -61.95 80.51 -68.10
C ILE A 7 -61.56 79.33 -68.97
N GLU A 8 -60.26 79.17 -69.17
CA GLU A 8 -59.72 77.96 -69.77
C GLU A 8 -60.22 76.73 -69.02
N LYS A 9 -60.78 75.77 -69.77
CA LYS A 9 -61.30 74.50 -69.25
C LYS A 9 -60.35 73.77 -68.28
N LYS A 10 -59.04 73.94 -68.44
CA LYS A 10 -58.01 73.35 -67.56
C LYS A 10 -58.03 73.98 -66.15
N GLU A 11 -58.21 75.29 -66.06
CA GLU A 11 -58.25 76.04 -64.80
C GLU A 11 -59.57 75.81 -64.05
N CYS A 12 -60.70 75.72 -64.77
CA CYS A 12 -61.98 75.28 -64.19
C CYS A 12 -61.89 73.91 -63.52
N LYS A 13 -61.25 72.93 -64.19
CA LYS A 13 -61.06 71.58 -63.64
C LYS A 13 -60.20 71.59 -62.38
N LYS A 14 -59.14 72.40 -62.35
CA LYS A 14 -58.27 72.55 -61.19
C LYS A 14 -59.00 73.19 -59.99
N LEU A 15 -59.81 74.23 -60.21
CA LEU A 15 -60.61 74.86 -59.15
C LEU A 15 -61.66 73.90 -58.59
N LEU A 16 -62.38 73.17 -59.44
CA LEU A 16 -63.35 72.17 -59.00
C LEU A 16 -62.70 71.03 -58.22
N ALA A 17 -61.48 70.62 -58.62
CA ALA A 17 -60.70 69.63 -57.89
C ALA A 17 -60.24 70.15 -56.52
N TYR A 18 -59.78 71.41 -56.45
CA TYR A 18 -59.36 72.06 -55.21
C TYR A 18 -60.49 72.18 -54.18
N PHE A 19 -61.70 72.53 -54.60
CA PHE A 19 -62.88 72.60 -53.72
C PHE A 19 -63.56 71.23 -53.49
N GLU A 20 -62.96 70.14 -54.00
CA GLU A 20 -63.50 68.78 -53.91
C GLU A 20 -64.96 68.69 -54.37
N VAL A 21 -65.29 69.33 -55.50
CA VAL A 21 -66.64 69.34 -56.04
C VAL A 21 -66.91 67.99 -56.74
N PRO A 22 -67.95 67.22 -56.34
CA PRO A 22 -68.20 65.90 -56.90
C PRO A 22 -68.43 65.94 -58.42
N ALA A 23 -67.81 65.00 -59.15
CA ALA A 23 -67.89 64.91 -60.62
C ALA A 23 -69.33 64.78 -61.17
N LYS A 24 -70.27 64.31 -60.33
CA LYS A 24 -71.70 64.24 -60.66
C LYS A 24 -72.34 65.63 -60.81
N LYS A 25 -71.89 66.63 -60.04
CA LYS A 25 -72.42 68.00 -60.08
C LYS A 25 -71.74 68.86 -61.16
N SER A 26 -70.53 68.53 -61.62
CA SER A 26 -69.75 69.35 -62.56
C SER A 26 -69.88 68.98 -64.05
N LYS A 27 -70.69 67.97 -64.39
CA LYS A 27 -70.84 67.44 -65.76
C LYS A 27 -71.32 68.46 -66.82
N GLY A 28 -72.03 69.52 -66.41
CA GLY A 28 -72.57 70.55 -67.31
C GLY A 28 -71.55 71.58 -67.81
N PHE A 29 -70.43 71.77 -67.10
CA PHE A 29 -69.52 72.93 -67.28
C PHE A 29 -68.25 72.62 -68.08
N LEU A 30 -68.09 71.38 -68.56
CA LEU A 30 -66.85 70.92 -69.20
C LEU A 30 -66.92 70.87 -70.74
N LYS A 31 -68.00 71.38 -71.34
CA LYS A 31 -68.25 71.24 -72.80
C LYS A 31 -67.86 72.46 -73.65
N SER A 32 -67.65 73.63 -73.07
CA SER A 32 -67.13 74.83 -73.76
C SER A 32 -66.52 75.79 -72.75
N ASP A 33 -65.78 76.80 -73.22
CA ASP A 33 -65.30 77.90 -72.38
C ASP A 33 -66.51 78.54 -71.69
N THR A 34 -66.65 78.25 -70.40
CA THR A 34 -67.84 78.60 -69.61
C THR A 34 -67.53 79.92 -68.90
N PRO A 35 -68.46 80.89 -68.88
CA PRO A 35 -68.27 82.13 -68.14
C PRO A 35 -67.90 81.87 -66.68
N PHE A 36 -66.93 82.61 -66.14
CA PHE A 36 -66.50 82.47 -64.74
C PHE A 36 -67.67 82.58 -63.74
N SER A 37 -68.62 83.48 -64.01
CA SER A 37 -69.85 83.68 -63.24
C SER A 37 -70.63 82.38 -63.00
N SER A 38 -70.66 81.50 -64.00
CA SER A 38 -71.33 80.20 -63.92
C SER A 38 -70.58 79.21 -63.02
N LEU A 39 -69.25 79.22 -63.04
CA LEU A 39 -68.43 78.39 -62.14
C LEU A 39 -68.61 78.82 -60.67
N VAL A 40 -68.64 80.14 -60.43
CA VAL A 40 -68.80 80.75 -59.11
C VAL A 40 -70.17 80.43 -58.51
N HIS A 41 -71.23 80.50 -59.32
CA HIS A 41 -72.56 80.07 -58.91
C HIS A 41 -72.58 78.60 -58.48
N HIS A 42 -71.86 77.74 -59.21
CA HIS A 42 -71.81 76.32 -58.91
C HIS A 42 -71.04 75.99 -57.63
N LEU A 43 -69.97 76.72 -57.36
CA LEU A 43 -69.23 76.62 -56.10
C LEU A 43 -70.09 77.06 -54.90
N ARG A 44 -70.94 78.08 -55.09
CA ARG A 44 -71.95 78.51 -54.10
C ARG A 44 -72.99 77.42 -53.84
N GLU A 45 -73.61 76.88 -54.89
CA GLU A 45 -74.62 75.81 -54.77
C GLU A 45 -74.05 74.52 -54.16
N ALA A 46 -72.76 74.26 -54.40
CA ALA A 46 -72.05 73.16 -53.76
C ALA A 46 -71.73 73.40 -52.28
N GLY A 47 -72.01 74.61 -51.75
CA GLY A 47 -71.72 75.01 -50.37
C GLY A 47 -70.22 75.15 -50.07
N LYS A 48 -69.40 75.32 -51.12
CA LYS A 48 -67.93 75.31 -51.01
C LYS A 48 -67.32 76.69 -50.79
N VAL A 49 -68.07 77.75 -51.09
CA VAL A 49 -67.60 79.15 -51.01
C VAL A 49 -68.74 80.03 -50.50
N SER A 50 -68.48 80.90 -49.51
CA SER A 50 -69.49 81.81 -48.96
C SER A 50 -69.83 82.95 -49.93
N SER A 51 -70.93 83.67 -49.67
CA SER A 51 -71.32 84.81 -50.51
C SER A 51 -70.28 85.93 -50.55
N ASP A 52 -69.54 86.11 -49.44
CA ASP A 52 -68.52 87.16 -49.31
C ASP A 52 -67.21 86.76 -49.98
N ASP A 53 -66.82 85.48 -49.84
CA ASP A 53 -65.66 84.91 -50.55
C ASP A 53 -65.84 84.99 -52.06
N ILE A 54 -67.08 84.87 -52.56
CA ILE A 54 -67.43 84.99 -53.99
C ILE A 54 -67.18 86.40 -54.51
N ASN A 55 -67.55 87.45 -53.76
CA ASN A 55 -67.30 88.83 -54.18
C ASN A 55 -65.81 89.15 -54.22
N TYR A 56 -65.04 88.60 -53.27
CA TYR A 56 -63.59 88.72 -53.24
C TYR A 56 -62.94 87.97 -54.40
N LEU A 57 -63.42 86.75 -54.70
CA LEU A 57 -63.00 85.94 -55.84
C LEU A 57 -63.29 86.65 -57.17
N MET A 58 -64.51 87.18 -57.35
CA MET A 58 -64.92 87.92 -58.55
C MET A 58 -64.07 89.17 -58.79
N THR A 59 -63.73 89.89 -57.72
CA THR A 59 -62.89 91.10 -57.79
C THR A 59 -61.42 90.78 -58.11
N ALA A 60 -60.89 89.68 -57.56
CA ALA A 60 -59.51 89.25 -57.80
C ALA A 60 -59.29 88.65 -59.21
N CYS A 61 -60.37 88.34 -59.94
CA CYS A 61 -60.36 87.48 -61.13
C CYS A 61 -60.56 88.18 -62.47
N SER A 62 -60.54 89.51 -62.54
CA SER A 62 -60.63 90.24 -63.82
C SER A 62 -59.47 89.86 -64.77
N ASP A 63 -59.81 89.43 -66.00
CA ASP A 63 -59.04 89.05 -67.23
C ASP A 63 -57.61 88.44 -67.13
N LYS A 64 -56.76 88.80 -66.16
CA LYS A 64 -55.42 88.24 -65.89
C LYS A 64 -55.25 87.67 -64.47
N GLY A 65 -56.29 87.72 -63.63
CA GLY A 65 -56.23 87.40 -62.20
C GLY A 65 -56.40 85.92 -61.82
N LEU A 66 -57.22 85.16 -62.55
CA LEU A 66 -57.56 83.78 -62.21
C LEU A 66 -56.37 82.82 -62.22
N SER A 67 -55.53 82.89 -63.26
CA SER A 67 -54.33 82.06 -63.36
C SER A 67 -53.36 82.35 -62.21
N LYS A 68 -53.22 83.62 -61.80
CA LYS A 68 -52.40 84.03 -60.65
C LYS A 68 -52.99 83.51 -59.33
N LEU A 69 -54.31 83.60 -59.16
CA LEU A 69 -55.00 83.09 -57.98
C LEU A 69 -54.85 81.56 -57.83
N MET A 70 -55.03 80.82 -58.93
CA MET A 70 -54.85 79.37 -58.93
C MET A 70 -53.42 78.96 -58.53
N VAL A 71 -52.43 79.71 -58.99
CA VAL A 71 -51.02 79.53 -58.57
C VAL A 71 -50.87 79.77 -57.07
N VAL A 72 -51.44 80.85 -56.52
CA VAL A 72 -51.38 81.16 -55.08
C VAL A 72 -52.07 80.09 -54.22
N LEU A 73 -53.26 79.62 -54.61
CA LEU A 73 -53.96 78.55 -53.90
C LEU A 73 -53.19 77.22 -53.93
N THR A 74 -52.59 76.89 -55.07
CA THR A 74 -51.74 75.69 -55.21
C THR A 74 -50.50 75.78 -54.31
N LEU A 75 -49.83 76.93 -54.28
CA LEU A 75 -48.69 77.17 -53.41
C LEU A 75 -49.05 77.11 -51.93
N TYR A 76 -50.22 77.63 -51.55
CA TYR A 76 -50.70 77.58 -50.17
C TYR A 76 -51.01 76.15 -49.72
N GLN A 77 -51.71 75.37 -50.55
CA GLN A 77 -51.96 73.95 -50.26
C GLN A 77 -50.65 73.19 -50.14
N GLN A 78 -49.72 73.41 -51.08
CA GLN A 78 -48.40 72.80 -51.03
C GLN A 78 -47.61 73.18 -49.77
N ALA A 79 -47.74 74.43 -49.28
CA ALA A 79 -47.12 74.87 -48.03
C ALA A 79 -47.78 74.22 -46.80
N GLN A 80 -49.10 74.05 -46.79
CA GLN A 80 -49.80 73.32 -45.73
C GLN A 80 -49.42 71.85 -45.69
N ASP A 81 -49.43 71.18 -46.85
CA ASP A 81 -49.03 69.79 -46.99
C ASP A 81 -47.57 69.61 -46.55
N SER A 82 -46.67 70.49 -46.99
CA SER A 82 -45.27 70.50 -46.57
C SER A 82 -45.12 70.66 -45.05
N LYS A 83 -45.91 71.54 -44.43
CA LYS A 83 -45.91 71.74 -42.98
C LYS A 83 -46.39 70.48 -42.24
N PHE A 84 -47.46 69.84 -42.71
CA PHE A 84 -47.97 68.60 -42.15
C PHE A 84 -46.99 67.43 -42.32
N THR A 85 -46.40 67.27 -43.51
CA THR A 85 -45.35 66.29 -43.75
C THR A 85 -44.14 66.51 -42.84
N LYS A 86 -43.72 67.77 -42.63
CA LYS A 86 -42.63 68.09 -41.71
C LYS A 86 -42.93 67.68 -40.27
N THR A 87 -44.16 67.86 -39.79
CA THR A 87 -44.55 67.41 -38.44
C THR A 87 -44.54 65.89 -38.32
N VAL A 88 -45.09 65.18 -39.30
CA VAL A 88 -45.08 63.71 -39.32
C VAL A 88 -43.66 63.15 -39.34
N LEU A 89 -42.78 63.71 -40.19
CA LEU A 89 -41.38 63.29 -40.26
C LEU A 89 -40.63 63.55 -38.94
N LYS A 90 -40.94 64.65 -38.25
CA LYS A 90 -40.34 64.96 -36.94
C LYS A 90 -40.72 63.93 -35.89
N ASP A 91 -41.98 63.51 -35.86
CA ASP A 91 -42.47 62.50 -34.91
C ASP A 91 -41.88 61.12 -35.23
N GLN A 92 -41.79 60.76 -36.51
CA GLN A 92 -41.11 59.52 -36.95
C GLN A 92 -39.63 59.51 -36.58
N LEU A 93 -38.93 60.64 -36.74
CA LEU A 93 -37.52 60.76 -36.36
C LEU A 93 -37.35 60.60 -34.86
N LYS A 94 -38.23 61.21 -34.05
CA LYS A 94 -38.22 61.04 -32.59
C LYS A 94 -38.46 59.57 -32.20
N ALA A 95 -39.46 58.92 -32.79
CA ALA A 95 -39.75 57.51 -32.52
C ALA A 95 -38.59 56.57 -32.94
N LEU A 96 -37.87 56.91 -34.02
CA LEU A 96 -36.69 56.15 -34.44
C LEU A 96 -35.52 56.35 -33.48
N GLU A 97 -35.33 57.57 -32.98
CA GLU A 97 -34.31 57.89 -31.99
C GLU A 97 -34.55 57.15 -30.67
N ASP A 98 -35.80 57.13 -30.18
CA ASP A 98 -36.17 56.40 -28.96
C ASP A 98 -35.90 54.89 -29.12
N LYS A 99 -36.25 54.30 -30.28
CA LYS A 99 -35.94 52.89 -30.61
C LYS A 99 -34.43 52.64 -30.67
N ARG A 100 -33.65 53.57 -31.20
CA ARG A 100 -32.19 53.46 -31.26
C ARG A 100 -31.60 53.41 -29.85
N GLN A 101 -32.09 54.25 -28.94
CA GLN A 101 -31.64 54.28 -27.55
C GLN A 101 -32.02 52.99 -26.80
N GLU A 102 -33.23 52.47 -27.01
CA GLU A 102 -33.66 51.19 -26.43
C GLU A 102 -32.78 50.02 -26.90
N LEU A 103 -32.49 49.95 -28.20
CA LEU A 103 -31.61 48.92 -28.76
C LEU A 103 -30.17 49.05 -28.24
N TYR A 104 -29.67 50.27 -28.08
CA TYR A 104 -28.35 50.50 -27.50
C TYR A 104 -28.27 49.97 -26.07
N HIS A 105 -29.29 50.23 -25.24
CA HIS A 105 -29.31 49.75 -23.87
C HIS A 105 -29.34 48.21 -23.81
N LYS A 106 -30.18 47.57 -24.63
CA LYS A 106 -30.23 46.10 -24.75
C LYS A 106 -28.91 45.50 -25.22
N LEU A 107 -28.22 46.18 -26.14
CA LEU A 107 -26.90 45.75 -26.59
C LEU A 107 -25.90 45.77 -25.45
N THR A 108 -25.85 46.87 -24.68
CA THR A 108 -24.93 46.98 -23.53
C THR A 108 -25.22 45.94 -22.45
N GLU A 109 -26.49 45.67 -22.14
CA GLU A 109 -26.88 44.60 -21.20
C GLU A 109 -26.42 43.23 -21.69
N SER A 110 -26.61 42.94 -22.98
CA SER A 110 -26.17 41.67 -23.58
C SER A 110 -24.65 41.52 -23.60
N GLU A 111 -23.90 42.60 -23.79
CA GLU A 111 -22.44 42.62 -23.70
C GLU A 111 -21.95 42.33 -22.27
N ASP A 112 -22.58 42.93 -21.27
CA ASP A 112 -22.29 42.68 -19.86
C ASP A 112 -22.57 41.23 -19.47
N GLU A 113 -23.72 40.67 -19.88
CA GLU A 113 -24.05 39.25 -19.67
C GLU A 113 -23.00 38.33 -20.31
N LYS A 114 -22.57 38.65 -21.54
CA LYS A 114 -21.53 37.89 -22.23
C LYS A 114 -20.21 37.93 -21.46
N HIS A 115 -19.81 39.07 -20.92
CA HIS A 115 -18.60 39.20 -20.10
C HIS A 115 -18.70 38.37 -18.82
N GLN A 116 -19.84 38.40 -18.14
CA GLN A 116 -20.07 37.57 -16.95
C GLN A 116 -20.01 36.07 -17.25
N LEU A 117 -20.66 35.63 -18.34
CA LEU A 117 -20.63 34.23 -18.77
C LEU A 117 -19.22 33.78 -19.14
N THR A 118 -18.44 34.64 -19.79
CA THR A 118 -17.04 34.36 -20.13
C THR A 118 -16.19 34.19 -18.87
N GLY A 119 -16.39 35.04 -17.86
CA GLY A 119 -15.73 34.91 -16.55
C GLY A 119 -16.06 33.59 -15.85
N ARG A 120 -17.35 33.24 -15.79
CA ARG A 120 -17.82 31.97 -15.21
C ARG A 120 -17.23 30.76 -15.93
N LEU A 121 -17.22 30.79 -17.27
CA LEU A 121 -16.64 29.71 -18.08
C LEU A 121 -15.15 29.51 -17.76
N LYS A 122 -14.39 30.60 -17.62
CA LYS A 122 -12.97 30.53 -17.26
C LYS A 122 -12.77 29.88 -15.88
N THR A 123 -13.55 30.30 -14.88
CA THR A 123 -13.49 29.70 -13.53
C THR A 123 -13.83 28.21 -13.56
N THR A 124 -14.90 27.81 -14.27
CA THR A 124 -15.27 26.40 -14.40
C THR A 124 -14.19 25.57 -15.09
N GLU A 125 -13.50 26.13 -16.09
CA GLU A 125 -12.40 25.43 -16.77
C GLU A 125 -11.17 25.25 -15.85
N GLU A 126 -10.85 26.26 -15.03
CA GLU A 126 -9.79 26.17 -14.02
C GLU A 126 -10.13 25.10 -12.95
N GLU A 127 -11.37 25.06 -12.46
CA GLU A 127 -11.85 24.02 -11.54
C GLU A 127 -11.77 22.62 -12.16
N ARG A 128 -12.15 22.48 -13.44
CA ARG A 128 -12.07 21.23 -14.20
C ARG A 128 -10.62 20.73 -14.30
N GLN A 129 -9.68 21.64 -14.54
CA GLN A 129 -8.25 21.29 -14.60
C GLN A 129 -7.75 20.81 -13.23
N GLN A 130 -8.08 21.52 -12.15
CA GLN A 130 -7.71 21.11 -10.79
C GLN A 130 -8.29 19.74 -10.41
N LEU A 131 -9.54 19.46 -10.79
CA LEU A 131 -10.15 18.15 -10.56
C LEU A 131 -9.43 17.04 -11.35
N THR A 132 -9.02 17.33 -12.58
CA THR A 132 -8.25 16.39 -13.42
C THR A 132 -6.91 16.06 -12.77
N ASP A 133 -6.18 17.07 -12.28
CA ASP A 133 -4.89 16.87 -11.62
C ASP A 133 -5.03 16.06 -10.33
N ARG A 134 -6.09 16.34 -9.54
CA ARG A 134 -6.41 15.55 -8.33
C ARG A 134 -6.74 14.09 -8.67
N LEU A 135 -7.46 13.85 -9.75
CA LEU A 135 -7.82 12.51 -10.19
C LEU A 135 -6.56 11.72 -10.60
N ASN A 136 -5.67 12.34 -11.38
CA ASN A 136 -4.39 11.73 -11.76
C ASN A 136 -3.56 11.35 -10.53
N LYS A 137 -3.47 12.23 -9.54
CA LYS A 137 -2.76 11.94 -8.28
C LYS A 137 -3.37 10.75 -7.52
N ILE A 138 -4.71 10.67 -7.45
CA ILE A 138 -5.40 9.54 -6.82
C ILE A 138 -5.11 8.23 -7.57
N ASP A 139 -5.06 8.26 -8.90
CA ASP A 139 -4.73 7.07 -9.69
C ASP A 139 -3.28 6.61 -9.48
N GLU A 140 -2.33 7.54 -9.35
CA GLU A 140 -0.94 7.23 -8.98
C GLU A 140 -0.84 6.61 -7.59
N GLU A 141 -1.49 7.20 -6.58
CA GLU A 141 -1.55 6.68 -5.21
C GLU A 141 -2.18 5.28 -5.18
N ARG A 142 -3.25 5.06 -5.96
CA ARG A 142 -3.91 3.75 -6.10
C ARG A 142 -2.99 2.70 -6.70
N GLN A 143 -2.18 3.07 -7.70
CA GLN A 143 -1.23 2.15 -8.31
C GLN A 143 -0.10 1.78 -7.33
N GLN A 144 0.44 2.76 -6.60
CA GLN A 144 1.44 2.51 -5.55
C GLN A 144 0.91 1.58 -4.44
N LEU A 145 -0.35 1.78 -4.02
CA LEU A 145 -0.98 0.91 -3.03
C LEU A 145 -1.12 -0.52 -3.53
N LYS A 146 -1.48 -0.69 -4.81
CA LYS A 146 -1.60 -2.01 -5.44
C LYS A 146 -0.25 -2.74 -5.49
N ASP A 147 0.82 -2.03 -5.82
CA ASP A 147 2.16 -2.60 -5.87
C ASP A 147 2.67 -2.99 -4.46
N THR A 148 2.40 -2.14 -3.46
CA THR A 148 2.71 -2.41 -2.05
C THR A 148 1.94 -3.63 -1.53
N LEU A 149 0.65 -3.76 -1.88
CA LEU A 149 -0.17 -4.90 -1.51
C LEU A 149 0.39 -6.19 -2.10
N LYS A 150 0.80 -6.17 -3.37
CA LYS A 150 1.41 -7.32 -4.03
C LYS A 150 2.71 -7.74 -3.35
N ALA A 151 3.60 -6.79 -3.04
CA ALA A 151 4.83 -7.08 -2.32
C ALA A 151 4.56 -7.69 -0.93
N THR A 152 3.57 -7.16 -0.21
CA THR A 152 3.17 -7.70 1.11
C THR A 152 2.62 -9.12 1.00
N GLU A 153 1.87 -9.43 -0.06
CA GLU A 153 1.35 -10.78 -0.31
C GLU A 153 2.48 -11.76 -0.63
N ASP A 154 3.47 -11.35 -1.42
CA ASP A 154 4.66 -12.15 -1.73
C ASP A 154 5.49 -12.41 -0.46
N GLU A 155 5.74 -11.41 0.37
CA GLU A 155 6.43 -11.56 1.67
C GLU A 155 5.67 -12.51 2.60
N ARG A 156 4.34 -12.37 2.67
CA ARG A 156 3.49 -13.26 3.47
C ARG A 156 3.61 -14.71 2.99
N GLN A 157 3.71 -14.94 1.69
CA GLN A 157 3.89 -16.28 1.15
C GLN A 157 5.26 -16.86 1.51
N GLN A 158 6.33 -16.06 1.40
CA GLN A 158 7.67 -16.47 1.85
C GLN A 158 7.69 -16.84 3.33
N PHE A 159 7.03 -16.05 4.21
CA PHE A 159 6.93 -16.38 5.63
C PHE A 159 6.18 -17.69 5.89
N LYS A 160 5.11 -17.99 5.14
CA LYS A 160 4.41 -19.28 5.27
C LYS A 160 5.32 -20.44 4.90
N ASP A 161 6.07 -20.31 3.83
CA ASP A 161 6.98 -21.37 3.37
C ASP A 161 8.12 -21.58 4.37
N ALA A 162 8.70 -20.49 4.90
CA ALA A 162 9.72 -20.55 5.96
C ALA A 162 9.19 -21.18 7.26
N LEU A 163 7.95 -20.85 7.65
CA LEU A 163 7.30 -21.45 8.81
C LEU A 163 7.11 -22.96 8.63
N LYS A 164 6.68 -23.38 7.44
CA LYS A 164 6.51 -24.80 7.11
C LYS A 164 7.84 -25.55 7.19
N ALA A 165 8.91 -25.00 6.61
CA ALA A 165 10.24 -25.59 6.69
C ALA A 165 10.73 -25.71 8.14
N THR A 166 10.54 -24.67 8.95
CA THR A 166 10.91 -24.68 10.37
C THR A 166 10.15 -25.75 11.15
N GLU A 167 8.86 -25.94 10.86
CA GLU A 167 8.04 -26.97 11.49
C GLU A 167 8.48 -28.38 11.09
N GLU A 168 8.86 -28.60 9.83
CA GLU A 168 9.43 -29.86 9.37
C GLU A 168 10.79 -30.16 10.06
N GLU A 169 11.67 -29.17 10.17
CA GLU A 169 12.94 -29.30 10.91
C GLU A 169 12.71 -29.64 12.39
N ARG A 170 11.74 -28.98 13.04
CA ARG A 170 11.36 -29.25 14.43
C ARG A 170 10.90 -30.69 14.61
N GLN A 171 10.11 -31.21 13.68
CA GLN A 171 9.65 -32.61 13.70
C GLN A 171 10.82 -33.59 13.55
N GLN A 172 11.75 -33.32 12.62
CA GLN A 172 12.95 -34.14 12.44
C GLN A 172 13.83 -34.15 13.69
N LEU A 173 14.07 -32.98 14.31
CA LEU A 173 14.83 -32.86 15.55
C LEU A 173 14.15 -33.62 16.70
N THR A 174 12.83 -33.54 16.80
CA THR A 174 12.06 -34.30 17.80
C THR A 174 12.25 -35.81 17.61
N GLY A 175 12.23 -36.29 16.36
CA GLY A 175 12.51 -37.69 16.03
C GLY A 175 13.93 -38.11 16.44
N ARG A 176 14.95 -37.33 16.07
CA ARG A 176 16.35 -37.60 16.43
C ARG A 176 16.56 -37.62 17.95
N LEU A 177 15.92 -36.70 18.68
CA LEU A 177 15.99 -36.65 20.14
C LEU A 177 15.44 -37.94 20.76
N LYS A 178 14.29 -38.42 20.25
CA LYS A 178 13.69 -39.68 20.72
C LYS A 178 14.62 -40.87 20.49
N THR A 179 15.20 -41.00 19.29
CA THR A 179 16.16 -42.07 19.00
C THR A 179 17.40 -42.00 19.89
N THR A 180 17.95 -40.79 20.09
CA THR A 180 19.11 -40.59 20.97
C THR A 180 18.80 -41.00 22.41
N GLU A 181 17.60 -40.70 22.90
CA GLU A 181 17.17 -41.07 24.25
C GLU A 181 16.99 -42.59 24.39
N GLU A 182 16.46 -43.26 23.36
CA GLU A 182 16.37 -44.73 23.30
C GLU A 182 17.77 -45.38 23.31
N GLU A 183 18.70 -44.89 22.48
CA GLU A 183 20.11 -45.35 22.45
C GLU A 183 20.81 -45.13 23.80
N ARG A 184 20.61 -43.96 24.41
CA ARG A 184 21.16 -43.63 25.74
C ARG A 184 20.65 -44.62 26.80
N GLN A 185 19.38 -45.00 26.73
CA GLN A 185 18.81 -45.96 27.67
C GLN A 185 19.38 -47.37 27.44
N GLN A 186 19.50 -47.82 26.19
CA GLN A 186 20.13 -49.11 25.86
C GLN A 186 21.59 -49.19 26.32
N LEU A 187 22.36 -48.11 26.12
CA LEU A 187 23.74 -48.02 26.60
C LEU A 187 23.82 -48.11 28.13
N LYS A 188 22.90 -47.43 28.83
CA LYS A 188 22.81 -47.49 30.30
C LYS A 188 22.54 -48.91 30.78
N ASP A 189 21.61 -49.61 30.14
CA ASP A 189 21.26 -50.99 30.51
C ASP A 189 22.40 -51.96 30.21
N THR A 190 23.08 -51.80 29.06
CA THR A 190 24.27 -52.59 28.69
C THR A 190 25.43 -52.37 29.65
N LEU A 191 25.69 -51.11 30.02
CA LEU A 191 26.73 -50.76 30.99
C LEU A 191 26.44 -51.38 32.35
N LYS A 192 25.18 -51.29 32.81
CA LYS A 192 24.74 -51.90 34.07
C LYS A 192 24.97 -53.42 34.06
N ALA A 193 24.52 -54.11 33.01
CA ALA A 193 24.71 -55.56 32.87
C ALA A 193 26.20 -55.94 32.85
N THR A 194 27.03 -55.17 32.14
CA THR A 194 28.48 -55.41 32.05
C THR A 194 29.16 -55.24 33.41
N VAL A 195 28.82 -54.17 34.14
CA VAL A 195 29.38 -53.90 35.48
C VAL A 195 28.94 -54.98 36.48
N GLU A 196 27.66 -55.34 36.49
CA GLU A 196 27.13 -56.40 37.35
C GLU A 196 27.78 -57.75 37.03
N GLY A 197 27.93 -58.10 35.75
CA GLY A 197 28.63 -59.32 35.31
C GLY A 197 30.10 -59.36 35.75
N ARG A 198 30.85 -58.26 35.55
CA ARG A 198 32.25 -58.17 36.00
C ARG A 198 32.39 -58.25 37.52
N LEU A 199 31.48 -57.61 38.27
CA LEU A 199 31.46 -57.71 39.73
C LEU A 199 31.18 -59.13 40.20
N GLN A 200 30.27 -59.84 39.53
CA GLN A 200 29.97 -61.23 39.86
C GLN A 200 31.16 -62.13 39.57
N GLN A 201 31.80 -61.98 38.40
CA GLN A 201 33.03 -62.72 38.06
C GLN A 201 34.14 -62.46 39.08
N GLN A 202 34.39 -61.20 39.47
CA GLN A 202 35.40 -60.86 40.49
C GLN A 202 35.09 -61.47 41.86
N LYS A 203 33.81 -61.59 42.23
CA LYS A 203 33.42 -62.27 43.48
C LYS A 203 33.72 -63.77 43.42
N GLU A 204 33.43 -64.42 42.30
CA GLU A 204 33.70 -65.85 42.09
C GLU A 204 35.21 -66.13 42.12
N GLU A 205 36.00 -65.36 41.37
CA GLU A 205 37.48 -65.45 41.39
C GLU A 205 38.05 -65.23 42.80
N LEU A 206 37.49 -64.27 43.55
CA LEU A 206 37.92 -64.02 44.94
C LEU A 206 37.59 -65.19 45.87
N GLU A 207 36.43 -65.83 45.76
CA GLU A 207 36.08 -66.99 46.57
C GLU A 207 36.92 -68.22 46.21
N GLU A 208 37.21 -68.44 44.94
CA GLU A 208 38.12 -69.50 44.50
C GLU A 208 39.54 -69.28 45.05
N ALA A 209 40.06 -68.05 44.93
CA ALA A 209 41.36 -67.68 45.49
C ALA A 209 41.41 -67.86 47.02
N LYS A 210 40.34 -67.51 47.74
CA LYS A 210 40.23 -67.75 49.19
C LYS A 210 40.24 -69.24 49.52
N SER A 211 39.52 -70.07 48.76
CA SER A 211 39.47 -71.52 48.96
C SER A 211 40.86 -72.14 48.75
N SER A 212 41.55 -71.78 47.67
CA SER A 212 42.92 -72.21 47.38
C SER A 212 43.91 -71.77 48.47
N LEU A 213 43.80 -70.54 48.96
CA LEU A 213 44.61 -70.04 50.06
C LEU A 213 44.38 -70.83 51.37
N ARG A 214 43.13 -71.23 51.66
CA ARG A 214 42.82 -72.09 52.81
C ARG A 214 43.44 -73.49 52.65
N ALA A 215 43.36 -74.07 51.46
CA ALA A 215 43.93 -75.39 51.19
C ALA A 215 45.46 -75.38 51.38
N THR A 216 46.16 -74.44 50.74
CA THR A 216 47.62 -74.26 50.87
C THR A 216 48.03 -73.97 52.32
N LYS A 217 47.27 -73.14 53.04
CA LYS A 217 47.49 -72.91 54.47
C LYS A 217 47.38 -74.21 55.28
N ASN A 218 46.36 -75.03 55.04
CA ASN A 218 46.18 -76.29 55.76
C ASN A 218 47.31 -77.28 55.47
N GLU A 219 47.75 -77.39 54.22
CA GLU A 219 48.91 -78.22 53.83
C GLU A 219 50.21 -77.75 54.49
N LEU A 220 50.43 -76.44 54.55
CA LEU A 220 51.58 -75.86 55.24
C LEU A 220 51.55 -76.15 56.74
N VAL A 221 50.39 -75.97 57.40
CA VAL A 221 50.23 -76.30 58.83
C VAL A 221 50.48 -77.78 59.09
N LYS A 222 49.96 -78.67 58.22
CA LYS A 222 50.22 -80.11 58.31
C LYS A 222 51.71 -80.42 58.18
N SER A 223 52.38 -79.84 57.18
CA SER A 223 53.81 -80.03 56.96
C SER A 223 54.65 -79.50 58.13
N GLN A 224 54.27 -78.35 58.71
CA GLN A 224 54.91 -77.79 59.90
C GLN A 224 54.72 -78.69 61.13
N LEU A 225 53.53 -79.27 61.31
CA LEU A 225 53.25 -80.22 62.38
C LEU A 225 54.07 -81.49 62.21
N GLU A 226 54.11 -82.07 61.02
CA GLU A 226 54.90 -83.27 60.69
C GLU A 226 56.38 -83.03 60.98
N TYR A 227 56.95 -81.93 60.49
CA TYR A 227 58.33 -81.51 60.79
C TYR A 227 58.59 -81.33 62.30
N ALA A 228 57.62 -80.86 63.09
CA ALA A 228 57.77 -80.74 64.53
C ALA A 228 57.60 -82.09 65.28
N THR A 229 56.89 -83.06 64.68
CA THR A 229 56.60 -84.36 65.29
C THR A 229 57.70 -85.38 65.01
N GLU A 230 58.33 -85.33 63.84
CA GLU A 230 59.49 -86.14 63.45
C GLU A 230 60.64 -86.14 64.48
N PRO A 231 61.11 -85.00 65.02
CA PRO A 231 62.16 -85.00 66.04
C PRO A 231 61.71 -85.59 67.37
N MET A 232 60.43 -85.48 67.74
CA MET A 232 59.90 -86.14 68.95
C MET A 232 59.89 -87.66 68.79
N ALA A 233 59.44 -88.16 67.63
CA ALA A 233 59.46 -89.60 67.33
C ALA A 233 60.90 -90.15 67.28
N LEU A 234 61.84 -89.42 66.67
CA LEU A 234 63.25 -89.78 66.68
C LEU A 234 63.83 -89.78 68.11
N GLN A 235 63.45 -88.81 68.94
CA GLN A 235 63.89 -88.74 70.33
C GLN A 235 63.33 -89.89 71.17
N GLU A 236 62.08 -90.28 70.96
CA GLU A 236 61.46 -91.45 71.61
C GLU A 236 62.14 -92.76 71.17
N VAL A 237 62.43 -92.93 69.88
CA VAL A 237 63.19 -94.08 69.37
C VAL A 237 64.59 -94.11 69.98
N LEU A 238 65.27 -92.97 70.11
CA LEU A 238 66.57 -92.89 70.78
C LEU A 238 66.48 -93.28 72.26
N GLU A 239 65.43 -92.88 72.98
CA GLU A 239 65.18 -93.31 74.36
C GLU A 239 64.94 -94.82 74.46
N GLN A 240 64.04 -95.37 73.64
CA GLN A 240 63.76 -96.81 73.61
C GLN A 240 65.00 -97.62 73.24
N THR A 241 65.83 -97.14 72.31
CA THR A 241 67.10 -97.76 71.94
C THR A 241 68.10 -97.73 73.11
N ARG A 242 68.15 -96.62 73.84
CA ARG A 242 68.98 -96.49 75.06
C ARG A 242 68.52 -97.44 76.16
N GLU A 243 67.21 -97.60 76.37
CA GLU A 243 66.65 -98.55 77.33
C GLU A 243 66.92 -100.00 76.91
N ALA A 244 66.78 -100.34 75.62
CA ALA A 244 67.09 -101.67 75.11
C ALA A 244 68.59 -102.04 75.26
N LEU A 245 69.48 -101.08 75.03
CA LEU A 245 70.92 -101.23 75.32
C LEU A 245 71.19 -101.45 76.81
N ASN A 246 70.50 -100.71 77.68
CA ASN A 246 70.61 -100.87 79.13
C ASN A 246 70.08 -102.24 79.61
N GLN A 247 69.10 -102.83 78.91
CA GLN A 247 68.64 -104.20 79.13
C GLN A 247 69.61 -105.26 78.56
N GLN A 248 70.38 -104.93 77.51
CA GLN A 248 71.44 -105.79 76.96
C GLN A 248 72.69 -105.85 77.86
N GLU A 249 72.95 -104.83 78.68
CA GLU A 249 74.09 -104.81 79.63
C GLU A 249 73.96 -105.78 80.82
N LEU A 250 72.78 -106.37 81.08
CA LEU A 250 72.58 -107.29 82.21
C LEU A 250 72.92 -108.76 81.91
N VAL A 251 73.37 -109.10 80.69
CA VAL A 251 73.87 -110.45 80.35
C VAL A 251 75.11 -110.38 79.45
N MET A 252 76.26 -110.01 80.02
CA MET A 252 77.59 -110.67 79.86
C MET A 252 78.77 -109.76 80.23
N PRO A 253 79.91 -110.32 80.71
CA PRO A 253 80.94 -109.59 81.43
C PRO A 253 82.03 -108.95 80.55
N LEU A 254 82.63 -107.89 81.12
CA LEU A 254 83.86 -107.19 80.72
C LEU A 254 84.93 -108.08 80.04
N SER A 255 85.32 -107.72 78.81
CA SER A 255 86.74 -107.67 78.43
C SER A 255 87.00 -106.85 77.15
N TYR A 256 88.08 -106.06 77.22
CA TYR A 256 88.86 -105.48 76.12
C TYR A 256 88.39 -104.19 75.42
N PHE A 257 88.88 -103.06 75.96
CA PHE A 257 89.25 -101.87 75.19
C PHE A 257 90.58 -102.11 74.45
N PRO A 258 90.76 -101.55 73.24
CA PRO A 258 91.84 -100.58 73.07
C PRO A 258 91.38 -99.28 72.40
N ARG A 259 91.89 -98.17 72.96
CA ARG A 259 91.90 -96.80 72.40
C ARG A 259 93.00 -96.65 71.33
N LEU A 260 92.68 -95.88 70.29
CA LEU A 260 93.53 -94.93 69.53
C LEU A 260 92.51 -94.01 68.84
N GLY A 261 92.32 -92.72 69.16
CA GLY A 261 93.24 -91.58 68.99
C GLY A 261 93.38 -91.29 67.50
N ASP A 262 93.12 -90.12 66.90
CA ASP A 262 92.71 -88.77 67.27
C ASP A 262 92.19 -88.09 65.97
N ASP A 263 91.74 -86.83 66.07
CA ASP A 263 91.61 -85.83 64.99
C ASP A 263 90.40 -85.86 64.02
N LEU A 264 89.36 -85.06 64.33
CA LEU A 264 89.10 -83.84 63.54
C LEU A 264 88.25 -82.85 64.35
N GLU A 265 88.96 -82.00 65.09
CA GLU A 265 88.47 -80.77 65.69
C GLU A 265 88.17 -79.72 64.62
N ARG A 266 87.12 -78.91 64.86
CA ARG A 266 86.88 -77.54 64.36
C ARG A 266 86.52 -77.32 62.89
N SER A 267 85.32 -76.77 62.69
CA SER A 267 85.17 -75.40 62.15
C SER A 267 83.77 -74.85 62.51
N ILE A 268 83.67 -73.93 63.50
CA ILE A 268 83.33 -72.50 63.33
C ILE A 268 81.84 -72.31 62.93
N ALA A 269 80.92 -71.95 63.83
CA ALA A 269 80.74 -70.67 64.52
C ALA A 269 80.31 -69.49 63.61
N GLN A 270 79.49 -68.62 64.20
CA GLN A 270 79.05 -67.27 63.77
C GLN A 270 77.79 -67.23 62.90
N CYS A 271 76.67 -66.76 63.45
CA CYS A 271 76.33 -65.39 63.85
C CYS A 271 75.78 -64.58 62.68
N ASP A 272 74.53 -64.18 62.90
CA ASP A 272 73.98 -62.84 62.71
C ASP A 272 73.64 -62.32 61.31
N ASP A 273 72.45 -61.70 61.32
CA ASP A 273 72.06 -60.51 60.59
C ASP A 273 72.03 -60.55 59.05
N ALA A 274 70.84 -60.33 58.48
CA ALA A 274 70.46 -58.96 58.15
C ALA A 274 69.15 -58.90 57.34
N TYR A 275 68.35 -57.93 57.77
CA TYR A 275 67.34 -57.18 57.05
C TYR A 275 67.59 -56.92 55.55
N SER A 276 66.45 -56.68 54.86
CA SER A 276 66.24 -55.81 53.67
C SER A 276 65.62 -56.63 52.53
N GLY A 277 64.33 -56.56 52.22
CA GLY A 277 63.57 -55.33 52.01
C GLY A 277 64.07 -54.64 50.74
N ARG A 278 63.41 -54.86 49.58
CA ARG A 278 63.35 -53.83 48.54
C ARG A 278 62.14 -54.00 47.63
N VAL A 279 61.18 -53.12 47.86
CA VAL A 279 60.11 -52.69 46.98
C VAL A 279 60.73 -52.15 45.69
N VAL A 280 60.28 -52.65 44.54
CA VAL A 280 60.55 -52.01 43.24
C VAL A 280 59.50 -50.92 43.05
N THR A 281 59.89 -49.68 43.32
CA THR A 281 59.20 -48.46 42.89
C THR A 281 59.35 -48.30 41.39
N GLY A 282 58.25 -48.04 40.69
CA GLY A 282 58.27 -47.66 39.28
C GLY A 282 58.73 -46.21 39.04
N PRO A 283 58.93 -45.83 37.77
CA PRO A 283 58.76 -44.46 37.28
C PRO A 283 57.42 -44.37 36.52
N SER A 284 56.45 -43.53 36.89
CA SER A 284 56.40 -42.08 36.69
C SER A 284 56.90 -41.62 35.31
N LYS A 285 55.95 -41.50 34.38
CA LYS A 285 55.93 -40.75 33.12
C LYS A 285 54.46 -40.63 32.71
N ASP A 286 53.90 -39.57 32.16
CA ASP A 286 54.29 -38.19 31.96
C ASP A 286 52.97 -37.43 31.73
N TYR A 287 52.98 -36.15 32.11
CA TYR A 287 52.01 -35.14 31.70
C TYR A 287 51.80 -35.13 30.18
N TYR A 288 50.54 -35.02 29.73
CA TYR A 288 50.24 -34.19 28.56
C TYR A 288 49.00 -33.35 28.86
N GLY A 289 49.27 -32.06 29.05
CA GLY A 289 48.29 -30.99 28.94
C GLY A 289 47.99 -30.67 27.48
N ILE A 290 46.70 -30.45 27.26
CA ILE A 290 46.02 -29.60 26.28
C ILE A 290 46.93 -28.61 25.53
N VAL A 291 46.88 -28.61 24.20
CA VAL A 291 46.97 -27.40 23.37
C VAL A 291 45.96 -27.49 22.23
N THR A 292 45.16 -26.44 22.15
CA THR A 292 44.15 -26.07 21.15
C THR A 292 44.74 -25.76 19.78
N GLY A 293 44.00 -26.10 18.73
CA GLY A 293 44.13 -25.61 17.35
C GLY A 293 42.84 -25.89 16.60
#